data_AF-A0A2H0AAS4-F1
#
_entry.id   AF-A0A2H0AAS4-F1
#
_cell.length_a   1.000
_cell.length_b   1.000
_cell.length_c   1.000
_cell.angle_alpha   90.00
_cell.angle_beta   90.00
_cell.angle_gamma   90.00
#
_symmetry.space_group_name_H-M   'P 1'
#
loop_
_entity.id
_entity.type
_entity.pdbx_description
1 polymer ?
#
loop_
_entity_poly.entity_id
_entity_poly.type
_entity_poly.pdbx_seq_one_letter_code
_entity_poly.pdbx_strand_id
1 'polypeptide(L)'
;MKNVFSSRIGIIIVGAIIGIGAALLQYFGDPPNMGICVACFERDIAGALGLHRADVVQYLRPEIMGFVLGAFIMSAFAGEYKPRGGSSPLIRFFLGMFAMIGALVFLGCPWRALLRLAGGDGNAILGILGLATGIFIGV
;
A
#
# COMPACT_ATOMS: atom_id res chain seq x y z
N MET A 1 -15.41 18.86 -13.61
CA MET A 1 -14.39 18.62 -14.65
C MET A 1 -14.57 17.19 -15.18
N LYS A 2 -14.48 16.94 -16.50
CA LYS A 2 -14.48 15.56 -17.02
C LYS A 2 -13.14 14.93 -16.63
N ASN A 3 -13.15 13.90 -15.78
CA ASN A 3 -11.93 13.18 -15.38
C ASN A 3 -11.34 12.46 -16.60
N VAL A 4 -10.33 13.06 -17.22
CA VAL A 4 -9.65 12.54 -18.41
C VAL A 4 -9.00 11.18 -18.13
N PHE A 5 -8.59 10.97 -16.87
CA PHE A 5 -8.05 9.70 -16.35
C PHE A 5 -9.10 8.60 -16.11
N SER A 6 -10.40 8.92 -16.14
CA SER A 6 -11.47 7.92 -15.99
C SER A 6 -11.85 7.23 -17.31
N SER A 7 -11.19 7.58 -18.42
CA SER A 7 -11.33 6.86 -19.68
C SER A 7 -10.61 5.51 -19.63
N ARG A 8 -11.06 4.51 -20.43
CA ARG A 8 -10.40 3.18 -20.47
C ARG A 8 -8.90 3.30 -20.75
N ILE A 9 -8.52 4.20 -21.65
CA ILE A 9 -7.13 4.48 -22.02
C ILE A 9 -6.38 5.12 -20.85
N GLY A 10 -7.00 6.09 -20.15
CA GLY A 10 -6.43 6.71 -18.95
C GLY A 10 -6.14 5.70 -17.84
N ILE A 11 -7.07 4.79 -17.56
CA ILE A 11 -6.89 3.73 -16.55
C ILE A 11 -5.73 2.81 -16.92
N ILE A 12 -5.63 2.40 -18.20
CA ILE A 12 -4.55 1.52 -18.67
C ILE A 12 -3.18 2.21 -18.56
N ILE A 13 -3.08 3.48 -18.97
CA ILE A 13 -1.82 4.24 -18.91
C ILE A 13 -1.37 4.42 -17.46
N VAL A 14 -2.29 4.81 -16.57
CA VAL A 14 -1.99 4.99 -15.14
C VAL A 14 -1.55 3.65 -14.52
N GLY A 15 -2.26 2.56 -14.82
CA GLY A 15 -1.89 1.22 -14.37
C GLY A 15 -0.50 0.80 -14.85
N ALA A 16 -0.16 1.08 -16.12
CA ALA A 16 1.16 0.80 -16.68
C ALA A 16 2.26 1.63 -16.00
N ILE A 17 2.05 2.93 -15.78
CA ILE A 17 3.00 3.81 -15.09
C ILE A 17 3.27 3.32 -13.67
N ILE A 18 2.20 3.03 -12.90
CA ILE A 18 2.32 2.56 -11.51
C ILE A 18 2.98 1.17 -11.48
N GLY A 19 2.62 0.27 -12.40
CA GLY A 19 3.20 -1.07 -12.51
C GLY A 19 4.68 -1.07 -12.89
N ILE A 20 5.10 -0.20 -13.81
CA ILE A 20 6.52 -0.02 -14.16
C ILE A 20 7.27 0.60 -12.98
N GLY A 21 6.68 1.63 -12.35
CA GLY A 21 7.22 2.25 -11.14
C GLY A 21 7.45 1.23 -10.01
N ALA A 22 6.50 0.29 -9.83
CA ALA A 22 6.61 -0.85 -8.91
C ALA A 22 7.91 -1.61 -9.04
N ALA A 23 8.17 -2.04 -10.27
CA ALA A 23 9.23 -2.96 -10.61
C ALA A 23 10.58 -2.25 -10.55
N LEU A 24 10.61 -0.98 -10.97
CA LEU A 24 11.80 -0.15 -10.88
C LEU A 24 12.17 0.18 -9.42
N LEU A 25 11.22 0.54 -8.57
CA LEU A 25 11.47 0.80 -7.13
C LEU A 25 12.03 -0.44 -6.42
N GLN A 26 11.45 -1.60 -6.72
CA GLN A 26 11.92 -2.90 -6.25
C GLN A 26 13.34 -3.23 -6.74
N TYR A 27 13.72 -2.79 -7.94
CA TYR A 27 15.05 -3.00 -8.51
C TYR A 27 16.11 -2.01 -7.95
N PHE A 28 15.71 -0.76 -7.68
CA PHE A 28 16.65 0.34 -7.37
C PHE A 28 16.84 0.67 -5.88
N GLY A 29 15.94 0.30 -4.96
CA GLY A 29 16.05 0.89 -3.61
C GLY A 29 15.37 0.22 -2.43
N ASP A 30 14.50 -0.77 -2.62
CA ASP A 30 13.87 -1.48 -1.50
C ASP A 30 14.65 -2.75 -1.13
N PRO A 31 14.63 -3.23 0.14
CA PRO A 31 15.08 -4.57 0.45
C PRO A 31 14.46 -5.55 -0.55
N PRO A 32 15.22 -6.51 -1.09
CA PRO A 32 14.72 -7.43 -2.09
C PRO A 32 13.41 -8.05 -1.56
N ASN A 33 12.31 -7.76 -2.24
CA ASN A 33 10.92 -8.15 -1.94
C ASN A 33 10.06 -7.17 -1.14
N MET A 34 10.26 -5.85 -1.23
CA MET A 34 9.40 -4.88 -0.51
C MET A 34 8.57 -3.94 -1.39
N GLY A 35 9.04 -3.45 -2.55
CA GLY A 35 8.31 -2.51 -3.42
C GLY A 35 7.53 -1.40 -2.68
N ILE A 36 6.44 -0.90 -3.27
CA ILE A 36 5.47 0.00 -2.63
C ILE A 36 4.56 -0.80 -1.68
N CYS A 37 5.08 -1.23 -0.52
CA CYS A 37 4.27 -1.90 0.50
C CYS A 37 3.99 -0.99 1.69
N VAL A 38 2.80 -0.37 1.68
CA VAL A 38 2.31 0.49 2.76
C VAL A 38 2.38 -0.20 4.13
N ALA A 39 2.10 -1.51 4.17
CA ALA A 39 2.16 -2.28 5.40
C ALA A 39 3.57 -2.35 6.02
N CYS A 40 4.59 -2.57 5.18
CA CYS A 40 5.97 -2.57 5.67
C CYS A 40 6.41 -1.15 6.05
N PHE A 41 5.96 -0.14 5.31
CA PHE A 41 6.34 1.25 5.55
C PHE A 41 5.77 1.75 6.87
N GLU A 42 4.53 1.43 7.22
CA GLU A 42 3.96 1.77 8.53
C GLU A 42 4.68 1.08 9.69
N ARG A 43 5.12 -0.18 9.52
CA ARG A 43 6.00 -0.84 10.51
C ARG A 43 7.33 -0.11 10.64
N ASP A 44 7.93 0.30 9.53
CA ASP A 44 9.23 0.99 9.53
C ASP A 44 9.11 2.39 10.18
N ILE A 45 8.00 3.09 9.93
CA ILE A 45 7.62 4.35 10.59
C ILE A 45 7.45 4.13 12.10
N ALA A 46 6.72 3.09 12.51
CA ALA A 46 6.57 2.75 13.92
C ALA A 46 7.93 2.48 14.60
N GLY A 47 8.87 1.89 13.87
CA GLY A 47 10.25 1.70 14.33
C GLY A 47 11.00 3.01 14.47
N ALA A 48 10.91 3.90 13.48
CA ALA A 48 11.52 5.23 13.51
C ALA A 48 10.96 6.13 14.63
N LEU A 49 9.68 5.95 14.99
CA LEU A 49 9.03 6.62 16.12
C LEU A 49 9.35 5.97 17.49
N GLY A 50 10.13 4.87 17.51
CA GLY A 50 10.54 4.18 18.74
C GLY A 50 9.45 3.31 19.38
N LEU A 51 8.37 2.99 18.65
CA LEU A 51 7.30 2.11 19.14
C LEU A 51 7.73 0.63 19.19
N HIS A 52 8.77 0.25 18.44
CA HIS A 52 9.48 -1.02 18.59
C HIS A 52 10.99 -0.82 18.35
N ARG A 53 11.79 -1.79 18.82
CA ARG A 53 13.27 -1.70 18.86
C ARG A 53 13.95 -2.71 17.94
N ALA A 54 13.45 -2.88 16.72
CA ALA A 54 14.12 -3.69 15.71
C ALA A 54 15.01 -2.80 14.84
N ASP A 55 16.32 -2.83 15.06
CA ASP A 55 17.30 -1.90 14.46
C ASP A 55 17.27 -1.85 12.93
N VAL A 56 16.88 -2.95 12.27
CA VAL A 56 16.82 -3.05 10.79
C VAL A 56 15.64 -2.28 10.19
N VAL A 57 14.62 -1.94 10.98
CA VAL A 57 13.33 -1.40 10.51
C VAL A 57 12.95 -0.10 11.22
N GLN A 58 13.95 0.74 11.52
CA GLN A 58 13.76 2.09 12.07
C GLN A 58 14.06 3.16 11.02
N TYR A 59 13.35 3.10 9.89
CA TYR A 59 13.57 4.01 8.78
C TYR A 59 12.28 4.69 8.36
N LEU A 60 12.33 6.01 8.25
CA LEU A 60 11.20 6.82 7.82
C LEU A 60 11.24 6.96 6.30
N ARG A 61 10.53 6.05 5.63
CA ARG A 61 10.43 6.00 4.16
C ARG A 61 9.66 7.20 3.59
N PRO A 62 10.25 8.03 2.72
CA PRO A 62 9.59 9.22 2.15
C PRO A 62 8.41 8.88 1.22
N GLU A 63 8.27 7.64 0.78
CA GLU A 63 7.23 7.16 -0.14
C GLU A 63 5.82 7.39 0.40
N ILE A 64 5.56 7.09 1.68
CA ILE A 64 4.25 7.34 2.31
C ILE A 64 3.94 8.83 2.32
N MET A 65 4.92 9.66 2.69
CA MET A 65 4.74 11.11 2.69
C MET A 65 4.49 11.63 1.27
N GLY A 66 5.22 11.11 0.29
CA GLY A 66 5.04 11.41 -1.13
C GLY A 66 3.65 11.05 -1.64
N PHE A 67 3.12 9.88 -1.28
CA PHE A 67 1.76 9.49 -1.65
C PHE A 67 0.70 10.39 -1.01
N VAL A 68 0.82 10.64 0.30
CA VAL A 68 -0.16 11.46 1.03
C VAL A 68 -0.14 12.90 0.53
N LEU A 69 1.05 13.51 0.41
CA LEU A 69 1.19 14.89 -0.07
C LEU A 69 0.83 15.01 -1.56
N GLY A 70 1.25 14.06 -2.39
CA GLY A 70 0.91 14.04 -3.82
C GLY A 70 -0.60 13.91 -4.04
N ALA A 71 -1.26 12.98 -3.33
CA ALA A 71 -2.71 12.82 -3.39
C ALA A 71 -3.44 14.08 -2.90
N PHE A 72 -2.96 14.69 -1.81
CA PHE A 72 -3.52 15.93 -1.28
C PHE A 72 -3.40 17.09 -2.29
N ILE A 73 -2.19 17.34 -2.82
CA ILE A 73 -1.92 18.40 -3.80
C ILE A 73 -2.81 18.20 -5.04
N MET A 74 -2.85 16.99 -5.59
CA MET A 74 -3.67 16.70 -6.76
C MET A 74 -5.16 16.87 -6.48
N SER A 75 -5.66 16.44 -5.31
CA SER A 75 -7.06 16.62 -4.92
C SER A 75 -7.45 18.09 -4.71
N ALA A 76 -6.51 18.91 -4.22
CA ALA A 76 -6.69 20.35 -4.03
C ALA A 76 -6.73 21.08 -5.37
N PHE A 77 -5.80 20.77 -6.30
CA PHE A 77 -5.82 21.32 -7.66
C PHE A 77 -7.06 20.90 -8.45
N ALA A 78 -7.50 19.65 -8.28
CA ALA A 78 -8.74 19.15 -8.90
C ALA A 78 -10.02 19.73 -8.25
N GLY A 79 -9.91 20.49 -7.15
CA GLY A 79 -11.08 21.00 -6.42
C GLY A 79 -12.02 19.91 -5.87
N GLU A 80 -11.53 18.67 -5.79
CA GLU A 80 -12.28 17.51 -5.29
C GLU A 80 -12.01 17.24 -3.80
N TYR A 81 -11.13 18.03 -3.18
CA TYR A 81 -10.84 17.94 -1.75
C TYR A 81 -12.10 18.22 -0.92
N LYS A 82 -12.61 17.17 -0.27
CA LYS A 82 -13.74 17.25 0.66
C LYS A 82 -13.36 16.55 1.96
N PRO A 83 -13.09 17.28 3.06
CA PRO A 83 -12.79 16.66 4.34
C PRO A 83 -14.03 15.89 4.82
N ARG A 84 -13.90 14.56 4.93
CA ARG A 84 -14.97 13.66 5.37
C ARG A 84 -14.48 12.89 6.60
N GLY A 85 -15.23 12.98 7.69
CA GLY A 85 -15.07 12.07 8.82
C GLY A 85 -15.67 10.71 8.49
N GLY A 86 -15.00 9.62 8.86
CA GLY A 86 -15.55 8.27 8.71
C GLY A 86 -16.71 8.02 9.69
N SER A 87 -17.72 7.26 9.25
CA SER A 87 -18.65 6.62 10.18
C SER A 87 -17.90 5.60 11.03
N SER A 88 -18.22 5.52 12.33
CA SER A 88 -17.65 4.58 13.32
C SER A 88 -16.11 4.48 13.32
N PRO A 89 -15.39 5.56 13.72
CA PRO A 89 -13.92 5.60 13.70
C PRO A 89 -13.27 4.49 14.53
N LEU A 90 -13.88 4.10 15.65
CA LEU A 90 -13.34 3.06 16.52
C LEU A 90 -13.31 1.69 15.83
N ILE A 91 -14.40 1.30 15.16
CA ILE A 91 -14.48 0.02 14.44
C ILE A 91 -13.43 -0.03 13.33
N ARG A 92 -13.32 1.05 12.54
CA ARG A 92 -12.33 1.14 11.45
C ARG A 92 -10.89 1.06 11.95
N PHE A 93 -10.61 1.65 13.11
CA PHE A 93 -9.30 1.58 13.73
C PHE A 93 -8.93 0.13 14.10
N PHE A 94 -9.82 -0.59 14.78
CA PHE A 94 -9.57 -2.00 15.11
C PHE A 94 -9.50 -2.88 13.86
N LEU A 95 -10.38 -2.66 12.87
CA LEU A 95 -10.34 -3.40 11.61
C LEU A 95 -9.00 -3.20 10.87
N GLY A 96 -8.49 -1.97 10.86
CA GLY A 96 -7.17 -1.63 10.32
C GLY A 96 -6.04 -2.31 11.08
N MET A 97 -6.12 -2.36 12.42
CA MET A 97 -5.14 -3.07 13.26
C MET A 97 -5.10 -4.57 12.93
N PHE A 98 -6.25 -5.24 12.84
CA PHE A 98 -6.31 -6.65 12.46
C PHE A 98 -5.80 -6.89 11.03
N ALA A 99 -6.18 -6.02 10.09
CA ALA A 99 -5.68 -6.07 8.72
C ALA A 99 -4.15 -5.95 8.68
N MET A 100 -3.58 -5.08 9.50
CA MET A 100 -2.13 -4.90 9.57
C MET A 100 -1.39 -6.07 10.19
N ILE A 101 -1.91 -6.62 11.28
CA ILE A 101 -1.35 -7.84 11.88
C ILE A 101 -1.36 -8.97 10.84
N GLY A 102 -2.49 -9.17 10.14
CA GLY A 102 -2.58 -10.15 9.06
C GLY A 102 -1.60 -9.90 7.91
N ALA A 103 -1.49 -8.66 7.44
CA ALA A 103 -0.59 -8.30 6.35
C ALA A 103 0.89 -8.52 6.70
N LEU A 104 1.30 -8.28 7.94
CA LEU A 104 2.67 -8.51 8.40
C LEU A 104 2.96 -10.00 8.62
N VAL A 105 2.03 -10.76 9.20
CA VAL A 105 2.21 -12.21 9.47
C VAL A 105 2.28 -13.02 8.17
N PHE A 106 1.36 -12.75 7.23
CA PHE A 106 1.30 -13.50 5.97
C PHE A 106 2.12 -12.86 4.84
N LEU A 107 2.79 -11.73 5.11
CA LEU A 107 3.48 -10.91 4.11
C LEU A 107 2.55 -10.58 2.92
N GLY A 108 1.27 -10.38 3.21
CA GLY A 108 0.16 -10.40 2.26
C GLY A 108 -0.25 -9.04 1.72
N CYS A 109 0.56 -7.98 1.86
CA CYS A 109 0.22 -6.71 1.21
C CYS A 109 0.15 -6.92 -0.31
N PRO A 110 -0.88 -6.39 -1.00
CA PRO A 110 -1.20 -6.78 -2.37
C PRO A 110 0.00 -6.59 -3.31
N TRP A 111 0.77 -5.53 -3.08
CA TRP A 111 1.96 -5.22 -3.86
C TRP A 111 3.10 -6.21 -3.66
N ARG A 112 3.45 -6.49 -2.40
CA ARG A 112 4.53 -7.43 -2.06
C ARG A 112 4.16 -8.85 -2.48
N ALA A 113 2.91 -9.25 -2.32
CA ALA A 113 2.45 -10.56 -2.73
C ALA A 113 2.54 -10.72 -4.26
N LEU A 114 2.13 -9.70 -5.04
CA LEU A 114 2.28 -9.71 -6.50
C LEU A 114 3.74 -9.74 -6.94
N LEU A 115 4.60 -8.93 -6.33
CA LEU A 115 6.03 -8.90 -6.66
C LEU A 115 6.73 -10.22 -6.30
N ARG A 116 6.37 -10.85 -5.17
CA ARG A 116 6.86 -12.18 -4.78
C ARG A 116 6.43 -13.25 -5.78
N LEU A 117 5.17 -13.22 -6.21
CA LEU A 117 4.67 -14.14 -7.24
C LEU A 117 5.42 -13.95 -8.56
N ALA A 118 5.67 -12.70 -8.96
CA ALA A 118 6.47 -12.38 -10.15
C ALA A 118 7.95 -12.83 -10.01
N GLY A 119 8.49 -12.84 -8.79
CA GLY A 119 9.81 -13.39 -8.47
C GLY A 119 9.87 -14.92 -8.36
N GLY A 120 8.76 -15.63 -8.61
CA GLY A 120 8.70 -17.10 -8.60
C GLY A 120 8.34 -17.74 -7.25
N ASP A 121 7.95 -16.94 -6.25
CA ASP A 121 7.53 -17.46 -4.94
C ASP A 121 6.06 -17.91 -4.97
N GLY A 122 5.84 -19.22 -5.14
CA GLY A 122 4.51 -19.82 -5.16
C GLY A 122 3.72 -19.66 -3.85
N ASN A 123 4.40 -19.42 -2.72
CA ASN A 123 3.72 -19.19 -1.44
C ASN A 123 2.92 -17.87 -1.44
N ALA A 124 3.26 -16.95 -2.36
CA ALA A 124 2.50 -15.72 -2.55
C ALA A 124 1.05 -15.98 -3.02
N ILE A 125 0.77 -17.10 -3.69
CA ILE A 125 -0.58 -17.47 -4.11
C ILE A 125 -1.50 -17.64 -2.89
N LEU A 126 -1.03 -18.35 -1.86
CA LEU A 126 -1.79 -18.53 -0.62
C LEU A 126 -2.02 -17.20 0.10
N GLY A 127 -1.03 -16.30 0.09
CA GLY A 127 -1.19 -14.95 0.62
C GLY A 127 -2.23 -14.11 -0.12
N ILE A 128 -2.25 -14.17 -1.46
CA ILE A 128 -3.24 -13.47 -2.30
C ILE A 128 -4.64 -14.07 -2.11
N LEU A 129 -4.77 -15.40 -2.08
CA LEU A 129 -6.05 -16.07 -1.83
C LEU A 129 -6.58 -15.73 -0.44
N GLY A 130 -5.74 -15.77 0.59
CA GLY A 130 -6.12 -15.37 1.95
C GLY A 130 -6.60 -13.93 2.02
N LEU A 131 -5.90 -12.99 1.34
CA LEU A 131 -6.33 -11.60 1.24
C LEU A 131 -7.68 -11.48 0.51
N ALA A 132 -7.84 -12.15 -0.63
CA ALA A 132 -9.06 -12.11 -1.43
C ALA A 132 -10.26 -12.68 -0.68
N THR A 133 -10.11 -13.84 -0.02
CA THR A 133 -11.16 -14.45 0.80
C THR A 133 -11.50 -13.58 2.01
N GLY A 134 -10.49 -12.99 2.66
CA GLY A 134 -10.71 -12.07 3.79
C GLY A 134 -11.49 -10.82 3.38
N ILE A 135 -11.17 -10.22 2.23
CA ILE A 135 -11.95 -9.11 1.67
C ILE A 135 -13.37 -9.57 1.33
N PHE A 136 -13.54 -10.72 0.68
CA PHE A 136 -14.85 -11.24 0.30
C PHE A 136 -15.78 -11.48 1.50
N ILE A 137 -15.25 -11.97 2.61
CA ILE A 137 -16.03 -12.17 3.85
C ILE A 137 -16.33 -10.84 4.56
N GLY A 138 -15.43 -9.85 4.43
CA GLY A 138 -15.55 -8.56 5.11
C GLY A 138 -16.41 -7.52 4.39
N VAL A 139 -16.76 -7.73 3.12
CA VAL A 139 -17.71 -6.93 2.33
C VAL A 139 -19.15 -7.32 2.70
#